data_AF-A0A1Z9HGR9-F1
#
_entry.id   AF-A0A1Z9HGR9-F1
#
_cell.length_a   1.000
_cell.length_b   1.000
_cell.length_c   1.000
_cell.angle_alpha   90.00
_cell.angle_beta   90.00
_cell.angle_gamma   90.00
#
_symmetry.space_group_name_H-M   'P 1'
#
loop_
_entity.id
_entity.type
_entity.pdbx_description
1 polymer ?
#
loop_
_entity_poly.entity_id
_entity_poly.type
_entity_poly.pdbx_seq_one_letter_code
_entity_poly.pdbx_strand_id
1 'polypeptide(L)'
;METGSQYIDLAQIVLYIFWVFFFALVAYLTLESKREGFPLESSDLRGGKGREETGLLPMPSPKVFRTKFHGEFTAPHNRDKVGEPIAGQPINGFPGAPIEPTGENPMTDNIGPGSYTNRLDRPDLTATGDFKIVPMRVETDFSIDSEDIDPRGLDVQGFNNISGGSCVDVWVDRSEHIIRYLEVKTSGGKQVLLPFNFCRIKKDCISVESILGKQFENVPLHKNPNTVTLLEEEKIMAFYGAGTLMAFPKRRESVL
;
A
#
# COMPACT_ATOMS: atom_id res chain seq x y z
N MET A 1 28.87 -33.73 -55.13
CA MET A 1 29.24 -33.75 -53.70
C MET A 1 29.34 -32.31 -53.28
N GLU A 2 28.22 -31.69 -52.93
CA GLU A 2 28.18 -30.30 -52.49
C GLU A 2 28.79 -30.22 -51.09
N THR A 3 29.97 -29.63 -51.03
CA THR A 3 30.64 -29.28 -49.78
C THR A 3 29.84 -28.13 -49.14
N GLY A 4 29.01 -28.47 -48.14
CA GLY A 4 28.26 -27.51 -47.34
C GLY A 4 29.21 -26.56 -46.61
N SER A 5 29.49 -25.41 -47.24
CA SER A 5 30.15 -24.29 -46.59
C SER A 5 29.22 -23.75 -45.51
N GLN A 6 29.72 -23.60 -44.28
CA GLN A 6 29.02 -22.92 -43.19
C GLN A 6 28.48 -21.58 -43.67
N TYR A 7 27.16 -21.51 -43.86
CA TYR A 7 26.47 -20.30 -44.24
C TYR A 7 26.30 -19.46 -42.97
N ILE A 8 27.20 -18.50 -42.76
CA ILE A 8 26.95 -17.38 -41.86
C ILE A 8 26.46 -16.23 -42.73
N ASP A 9 25.23 -15.80 -42.52
CA ASP A 9 24.68 -14.60 -43.14
C ASP A 9 24.47 -13.48 -42.11
N LEU A 10 24.26 -12.26 -42.60
CA LEU A 10 24.09 -11.09 -41.75
C LEU A 10 22.86 -11.21 -40.83
N ALA A 11 21.78 -11.82 -41.29
CA ALA A 11 20.58 -11.98 -40.48
C ALA A 11 20.83 -12.93 -39.30
N GLN A 12 21.57 -14.01 -39.51
CA GLN A 12 22.00 -14.92 -38.44
C GLN A 12 22.89 -14.22 -37.41
N ILE A 13 23.84 -13.39 -37.84
CA ILE A 13 24.70 -12.62 -36.93
C ILE A 13 23.86 -11.64 -36.10
N VAL A 14 22.98 -10.88 -36.74
CA VAL A 14 22.09 -9.92 -36.06
C VAL A 14 21.20 -10.62 -35.04
N LEU A 15 20.68 -11.81 -35.37
CA LEU A 15 19.88 -12.61 -34.45
C LEU A 15 20.68 -13.02 -33.20
N TYR A 16 21.92 -13.48 -33.34
CA TYR A 16 22.74 -13.84 -32.17
C TYR A 16 23.14 -12.62 -31.33
N ILE A 17 23.42 -11.47 -31.95
CA ILE A 17 23.66 -10.22 -31.23
C ILE A 17 22.42 -9.84 -30.42
N PHE A 18 21.23 -9.93 -31.03
CA PHE A 18 19.97 -9.70 -30.34
C PHE A 18 19.81 -10.64 -29.14
N TRP A 19 20.08 -11.93 -29.29
CA TRP A 19 19.98 -12.88 -28.17
C TRP A 19 20.93 -12.53 -27.02
N VAL A 20 22.19 -12.20 -27.33
CA VAL A 20 23.16 -11.77 -26.30
C VAL A 20 22.65 -10.52 -25.57
N PHE A 21 22.19 -9.52 -26.32
CA PHE A 21 21.60 -8.31 -25.73
C PHE A 21 20.38 -8.63 -24.87
N PHE A 22 19.46 -9.44 -25.38
CA PHE A 22 18.22 -9.82 -24.70
C PHE A 22 18.51 -10.53 -23.37
N PHE A 23 19.40 -11.53 -23.36
CA PHE A 23 19.76 -12.23 -22.13
C PHE A 23 20.55 -11.33 -21.15
N ALA A 24 21.39 -10.42 -21.66
CA ALA A 24 22.03 -9.41 -20.83
C ALA A 24 21.00 -8.46 -20.18
N LEU A 25 19.97 -8.04 -20.93
CA LEU A 25 18.88 -7.23 -20.42
C LEU A 25 18.06 -7.98 -19.37
N VAL A 26 17.75 -9.26 -19.58
CA VAL A 26 17.08 -10.10 -18.58
C VAL A 26 17.91 -10.17 -17.30
N ALA A 27 19.21 -10.39 -17.39
CA ALA A 27 20.10 -10.41 -16.23
C ALA A 27 20.13 -9.05 -15.50
N TYR A 28 20.21 -7.94 -16.24
CA TYR A 28 20.17 -6.59 -15.68
C TYR A 28 18.85 -6.31 -14.95
N LEU A 29 17.70 -6.58 -15.59
CA LEU A 29 16.39 -6.36 -14.99
C LEU A 29 16.15 -7.24 -13.76
N THR A 30 16.65 -8.48 -13.78
CA THR A 30 16.60 -9.40 -12.62
C THR A 30 17.45 -8.91 -11.45
N LEU A 31 18.51 -8.15 -11.69
CA LEU A 31 19.28 -7.50 -10.62
C LEU A 31 18.56 -6.26 -10.09
N GLU A 32 18.02 -5.41 -10.98
CA GLU A 32 17.26 -4.23 -10.55
C GLU A 32 16.00 -4.60 -9.76
N SER A 33 15.36 -5.74 -10.04
CA SER A 33 14.18 -6.21 -9.29
C SER A 33 14.50 -6.66 -7.86
N LYS A 34 15.78 -6.83 -7.49
CA LYS A 34 16.22 -7.24 -6.15
C LYS A 34 16.57 -6.08 -5.23
N ARG A 35 16.20 -4.85 -5.58
CA ARG A 35 16.48 -3.67 -4.75
C ARG A 35 15.64 -3.61 -3.48
N GLU A 36 14.48 -4.26 -3.46
CA GLU A 36 13.57 -4.35 -2.31
C GLU A 36 13.13 -5.79 -2.08
N GLY A 37 12.87 -6.17 -0.82
CA GLY A 37 12.39 -7.52 -0.47
C GLY A 37 13.40 -8.66 -0.62
N PHE A 38 14.69 -8.33 -0.84
CA PHE A 38 15.79 -9.29 -0.89
C PHE A 38 16.86 -8.96 0.17
N PRO A 39 17.60 -9.96 0.67
CA PRO A 39 17.52 -11.39 0.32
C PRO A 39 16.24 -12.06 0.83
N LEU A 40 15.86 -13.16 0.20
CA LEU A 40 14.69 -13.95 0.63
C LEU A 40 15.04 -14.70 1.91
N GLU A 41 14.07 -14.82 2.81
CA GLU A 41 14.20 -15.67 3.99
C GLU A 41 13.61 -17.05 3.72
N SER A 42 14.41 -18.10 3.87
CA SER A 42 13.89 -19.46 3.88
C SER A 42 13.19 -19.71 5.22
N SER A 43 11.97 -20.24 5.21
CA SER A 43 11.31 -20.64 6.45
C SER A 43 12.05 -21.83 7.11
N ASP A 44 12.62 -21.60 8.30
CA ASP A 44 13.00 -22.69 9.19
C ASP A 44 11.80 -22.98 10.11
N LEU A 45 11.22 -24.18 9.95
CA LEU A 45 10.10 -24.69 10.75
C LEU A 45 10.38 -24.68 12.27
N ARG A 46 11.62 -24.49 12.70
CA ARG A 46 12.08 -24.60 14.09
C ARG A 46 12.43 -23.26 14.74
N GLY A 47 11.94 -22.14 14.23
CA GLY A 47 12.13 -20.82 14.86
C GLY A 47 13.59 -20.34 14.90
N GLY A 48 14.45 -20.89 14.03
CA GLY A 48 15.79 -20.38 13.77
C GLY A 48 15.76 -19.18 12.83
N LYS A 49 16.84 -18.39 12.79
CA LYS A 49 17.05 -17.39 11.72
C LYS A 49 17.06 -18.14 10.39
N GLY A 50 16.07 -17.89 9.54
CA GLY A 50 16.02 -18.44 8.19
C GLY A 50 17.32 -18.17 7.42
N ARG A 51 17.67 -19.02 6.46
CA ARG A 51 18.77 -18.73 5.55
C ARG A 51 18.39 -17.59 4.62
N GLU A 52 19.31 -16.65 4.44
CA GLU A 52 19.20 -15.61 3.43
C GLU A 52 19.56 -16.20 2.06
N GLU A 53 18.63 -16.12 1.11
CA GLU A 53 18.77 -16.66 -0.24
C GLU A 53 18.70 -15.51 -1.27
N THR A 54 19.72 -15.40 -2.13
CA THR A 54 19.78 -14.36 -3.17
C THR A 54 19.35 -14.86 -4.55
N GLY A 55 19.07 -16.15 -4.69
CA GLY A 55 18.78 -16.80 -5.97
C GLY A 55 20.02 -16.94 -6.87
N LEU A 56 19.80 -17.13 -8.18
CA LEU A 56 20.86 -17.45 -9.16
C LEU A 56 21.87 -16.31 -9.41
N LEU A 57 21.39 -15.06 -9.39
CA LEU A 57 22.22 -13.85 -9.56
C LEU A 57 22.57 -13.24 -8.20
N PRO A 58 23.70 -12.53 -8.07
CA PRO A 58 24.06 -11.84 -6.82
C PRO A 58 23.08 -10.70 -6.48
N MET A 59 23.31 -10.05 -5.35
CA MET A 59 22.64 -8.79 -5.02
C MET A 59 23.22 -7.63 -5.85
N PRO A 60 22.39 -6.67 -6.29
CA PRO A 60 22.88 -5.47 -6.97
C PRO A 60 23.65 -4.57 -6.00
N SER A 61 24.56 -3.76 -6.53
CA SER A 61 25.21 -2.71 -5.73
C SER A 61 24.19 -1.67 -5.25
N PRO A 62 24.37 -1.11 -4.04
CA PRO A 62 23.50 -0.06 -3.52
C PRO A 62 23.41 1.15 -4.45
N LYS A 63 22.19 1.61 -4.69
CA LYS A 63 21.87 2.88 -5.35
C LYS A 63 21.36 3.85 -4.30
N VAL A 64 21.82 5.10 -4.34
CA VAL A 64 21.43 6.16 -3.40
C VAL A 64 20.49 7.13 -4.11
N PHE A 65 19.25 7.21 -3.63
CA PHE A 65 18.23 8.16 -4.03
C PHE A 65 18.25 9.36 -3.10
N ARG A 66 18.66 10.51 -3.63
CA ARG A 66 18.70 11.77 -2.87
C ARG A 66 17.38 12.49 -3.06
N THR A 67 16.62 12.65 -1.98
CA THR A 67 15.35 13.39 -2.00
C THR A 67 15.56 14.83 -1.54
N LYS A 68 14.70 15.74 -2.02
CA LYS A 68 14.80 17.17 -1.68
C LYS A 68 14.60 17.44 -0.19
N PHE A 69 13.70 16.71 0.47
CA PHE A 69 13.24 17.03 1.83
C PHE A 69 13.37 15.89 2.85
N HIS A 70 13.43 14.63 2.41
CA HIS A 70 13.40 13.47 3.32
C HIS A 70 14.77 12.76 3.45
N GLY A 71 15.82 13.31 2.84
CA GLY A 71 17.19 12.80 2.92
C GLY A 71 17.51 11.77 1.84
N GLU A 72 18.47 10.90 2.14
CA GLU A 72 18.96 9.88 1.22
C GLU A 72 18.37 8.50 1.55
N PHE A 73 17.90 7.80 0.52
CA PHE A 73 17.42 6.42 0.61
C PHE A 73 18.34 5.52 -0.21
N THR A 74 18.69 4.36 0.34
CA THR A 74 19.60 3.42 -0.32
C THR A 74 18.86 2.12 -0.61
N ALA A 75 19.07 1.53 -1.78
CA ALA A 75 18.50 0.22 -2.13
C ALA A 75 19.53 -0.65 -2.89
N PRO A 76 19.78 -1.91 -2.49
CA PRO A 76 19.17 -2.61 -1.35
C PRO A 76 19.60 -2.07 0.01
N HIS A 77 18.78 -2.32 1.05
CA HIS A 77 19.01 -1.88 2.42
C HIS A 77 18.68 -2.96 3.46
N ASN A 78 19.12 -2.76 4.71
CA ASN A 78 18.86 -3.66 5.82
C ASN A 78 17.73 -3.20 6.77
N ARG A 79 17.00 -2.11 6.44
CA ARG A 79 16.01 -1.50 7.35
C ARG A 79 14.89 -2.48 7.73
N ASP A 80 14.42 -3.25 6.75
CA ASP A 80 13.22 -4.08 6.88
C ASP A 80 13.57 -5.58 7.02
N LYS A 81 14.82 -5.89 7.40
CA LYS A 81 15.28 -7.28 7.61
C LYS A 81 14.66 -7.96 8.82
N VAL A 82 14.25 -7.19 9.84
CA VAL A 82 13.56 -7.72 11.01
C VAL A 82 12.29 -6.90 11.19
N GLY A 83 11.17 -7.49 10.81
CA GLY A 83 9.85 -6.89 11.00
C GLY A 83 9.35 -6.99 12.44
N GLU A 84 8.23 -6.34 12.70
CA GLU A 84 7.45 -6.57 13.91
C GLU A 84 6.97 -8.03 13.95
N PRO A 85 6.82 -8.64 15.14
CA PRO A 85 6.20 -9.95 15.25
C PRO A 85 4.82 -9.94 14.59
N ILE A 86 4.59 -10.90 13.69
CA ILE A 86 3.29 -11.05 13.04
C ILE A 86 2.25 -11.39 14.11
N ALA A 87 1.13 -10.65 14.13
CA ALA A 87 0.03 -10.82 15.07
C ALA A 87 -0.90 -12.00 14.67
N GLY A 88 -0.29 -13.15 14.41
CA GLY A 88 -0.98 -14.36 14.00
C GLY A 88 -0.12 -15.60 14.17
N GLN A 89 -0.71 -16.77 13.94
CA GLN A 89 -0.02 -18.05 14.02
C GLN A 89 -0.32 -18.91 12.78
N PRO A 90 0.63 -19.71 12.30
CA PRO A 90 0.36 -20.68 11.24
C PRO A 90 -0.76 -21.63 11.65
N ILE A 91 -1.73 -21.87 10.76
CA ILE A 91 -2.83 -22.80 11.03
C ILE A 91 -2.37 -24.27 11.07
N ASN A 92 -1.19 -24.56 10.51
CA ASN A 92 -0.59 -25.88 10.42
C ASN A 92 0.95 -25.80 10.47
N GLY A 93 1.60 -26.90 10.83
CA GLY A 93 3.06 -26.98 11.03
C GLY A 93 3.91 -27.22 9.77
N PHE A 94 3.45 -26.84 8.58
CA PHE A 94 4.22 -27.01 7.33
C PHE A 94 4.61 -25.66 6.69
N PRO A 95 5.75 -25.57 5.96
CA PRO A 95 6.15 -24.34 5.28
C PRO A 95 5.09 -23.92 4.27
N GLY A 96 4.68 -22.65 4.32
CA GLY A 96 3.62 -22.13 3.45
C GLY A 96 2.20 -22.34 3.99
N ALA A 97 2.04 -22.88 5.21
CA ALA A 97 0.75 -22.83 5.89
C ALA A 97 0.31 -21.35 6.08
N PRO A 98 -0.95 -21.00 5.78
CA PRO A 98 -1.47 -19.66 6.04
C PRO A 98 -1.37 -19.27 7.52
N ILE A 99 -1.26 -17.98 7.78
CA ILE A 99 -1.24 -17.41 9.13
C ILE A 99 -2.64 -16.91 9.47
N GLU A 100 -3.19 -17.38 10.58
CA GLU A 100 -4.46 -16.90 11.13
C GLU A 100 -4.20 -15.80 12.16
N PRO A 101 -4.87 -14.64 12.07
CA PRO A 101 -4.78 -13.58 13.07
C PRO A 101 -5.23 -14.06 14.46
N THR A 102 -4.51 -13.67 15.51
CA THR A 102 -4.79 -14.11 16.89
C THR A 102 -5.36 -13.02 17.79
N GLY A 103 -5.35 -11.75 17.38
CA GLY A 103 -5.88 -10.65 18.17
C GLY A 103 -7.41 -10.57 18.17
N GLU A 104 -7.96 -9.82 19.12
CA GLU A 104 -9.41 -9.60 19.26
C GLU A 104 -9.99 -8.82 18.07
N ASN A 105 -9.20 -7.92 17.48
CA ASN A 105 -9.57 -7.16 16.29
C ASN A 105 -8.47 -7.23 15.23
N PRO A 106 -8.48 -8.26 14.37
CA PRO A 106 -7.48 -8.45 13.31
C PRO A 106 -7.31 -7.25 12.37
N MET A 107 -8.31 -6.37 12.27
CA MET A 107 -8.23 -5.18 11.41
C MET A 107 -7.20 -4.14 11.87
N THR A 108 -6.75 -4.20 13.12
CA THR A 108 -5.77 -3.25 13.69
C THR A 108 -4.41 -3.88 13.94
N ASP A 109 -4.23 -5.15 13.58
CA ASP A 109 -3.10 -5.98 14.01
C ASP A 109 -1.96 -6.06 12.98
N ASN A 110 -1.98 -5.20 11.95
CA ASN A 110 -0.95 -5.15 10.90
C ASN A 110 -0.71 -6.51 10.20
N ILE A 111 -1.80 -7.17 9.77
CA ILE A 111 -1.75 -8.52 9.21
C ILE A 111 -2.60 -8.68 7.94
N GLY A 112 -2.11 -9.49 7.00
CA GLY A 112 -2.83 -9.84 5.77
C GLY A 112 -3.17 -8.59 4.94
N PRO A 113 -4.43 -8.41 4.48
CA PRO A 113 -4.82 -7.23 3.72
C PRO A 113 -4.86 -5.94 4.57
N GLY A 114 -4.68 -6.07 5.89
CA GLY A 114 -4.49 -4.96 6.83
C GLY A 114 -3.03 -4.67 7.17
N SER A 115 -2.08 -5.28 6.46
CA SER A 115 -0.67 -4.99 6.66
C SER A 115 -0.28 -3.63 6.08
N TYR A 116 0.66 -2.97 6.74
CA TYR A 116 1.26 -1.72 6.32
C TYR A 116 2.77 -1.70 6.59
N THR A 117 3.49 -0.84 5.87
CA THR A 117 4.91 -0.62 6.11
C THR A 117 5.10 0.56 7.06
N ASN A 118 6.07 0.46 7.97
CA ASN A 118 6.48 1.58 8.83
C ASN A 118 7.24 2.65 8.02
N ARG A 119 6.53 3.36 7.13
CA ARG A 119 7.05 4.50 6.37
C ARG A 119 7.44 5.64 7.31
N LEU A 120 8.10 6.65 6.75
CA LEU A 120 8.53 7.82 7.51
C LEU A 120 7.34 8.51 8.18
N ASP A 121 7.39 8.71 9.50
CA ASP A 121 6.35 9.43 10.24
C ASP A 121 6.52 10.95 10.09
N ARG A 122 6.47 11.42 8.84
CA ARG A 122 6.46 12.83 8.45
C ARG A 122 5.49 13.01 7.27
N PRO A 123 4.85 14.18 7.12
CA PRO A 123 4.05 14.48 5.94
C PRO A 123 4.85 14.41 4.65
N ASP A 124 4.17 14.02 3.56
CA ASP A 124 4.68 14.25 2.22
C ASP A 124 4.60 15.74 1.87
N LEU A 125 5.53 16.18 1.01
CA LEU A 125 5.68 17.59 0.66
C LEU A 125 5.52 17.82 -0.84
N THR A 126 4.96 18.98 -1.19
CA THR A 126 4.91 19.45 -2.58
C THR A 126 6.33 19.76 -3.09
N ALA A 127 6.45 20.06 -4.40
CA ALA A 127 7.72 20.49 -4.97
C ALA A 127 8.31 21.75 -4.30
N THR A 128 7.47 22.62 -3.72
CA THR A 128 7.86 23.84 -3.00
C THR A 128 8.18 23.61 -1.52
N GLY A 129 7.74 22.49 -0.94
CA GLY A 129 8.00 22.13 0.46
C GLY A 129 6.81 22.32 1.40
N ASP A 130 5.63 22.65 0.86
CA ASP A 130 4.39 22.73 1.63
C ASP A 130 3.83 21.32 1.87
N PHE A 131 2.95 21.14 2.87
CA PHE A 131 2.26 19.86 3.07
C PHE A 131 1.44 19.50 1.83
N LYS A 132 1.67 18.29 1.30
CA LYS A 132 1.08 17.84 0.03
C LYS A 132 -0.42 17.54 0.15
N ILE A 133 -0.79 16.76 1.16
CA ILE A 133 -2.18 16.37 1.42
C ILE A 133 -2.69 17.16 2.61
N VAL A 134 -3.74 17.95 2.37
CA VAL A 134 -4.35 18.85 3.36
C VAL A 134 -5.87 18.91 3.16
N PRO A 135 -6.65 19.25 4.19
CA PRO A 135 -8.08 19.50 4.05
C PRO A 135 -8.40 20.81 3.30
N MET A 136 -9.56 20.89 2.66
CA MET A 136 -10.04 22.11 1.98
C MET A 136 -10.33 23.27 2.95
N ARG A 137 -10.50 23.04 4.26
CA ARG A 137 -10.48 24.15 5.25
C ARG A 137 -9.13 24.88 5.31
N VAL A 138 -8.04 24.23 4.89
CA VAL A 138 -6.70 24.81 4.79
C VAL A 138 -6.40 25.24 3.35
N GLU A 139 -6.79 24.42 2.37
CA GLU A 139 -6.61 24.71 0.95
C GLU A 139 -7.86 25.36 0.35
N THR A 140 -7.95 26.68 0.49
CA THR A 140 -9.14 27.45 0.11
C THR A 140 -9.21 27.76 -1.38
N ASP A 141 -8.12 27.59 -2.13
CA ASP A 141 -8.08 27.88 -3.57
C ASP A 141 -8.63 26.72 -4.41
N PHE A 142 -8.86 25.56 -3.79
CA PHE A 142 -9.45 24.40 -4.43
C PHE A 142 -10.97 24.46 -4.31
N SER A 143 -11.64 23.98 -5.36
CA SER A 143 -13.09 23.79 -5.38
C SER A 143 -13.42 22.40 -5.92
N ILE A 144 -14.55 21.85 -5.47
CA ILE A 144 -15.18 20.71 -6.12
C ILE A 144 -15.88 21.24 -7.38
N ASP A 145 -15.80 20.50 -8.48
CA ASP A 145 -16.46 20.87 -9.72
C ASP A 145 -17.98 21.00 -9.49
N SER A 146 -18.63 21.99 -10.10
CA SER A 146 -20.05 22.24 -9.91
C SER A 146 -20.95 21.12 -10.42
N GLU A 147 -20.45 20.29 -11.34
CA GLU A 147 -21.18 19.12 -11.86
C GLU A 147 -21.05 17.89 -10.94
N ASP A 148 -20.15 17.93 -9.95
CA ASP A 148 -19.94 16.87 -8.98
C ASP A 148 -20.73 17.10 -7.68
N ILE A 149 -21.02 16.00 -6.99
CA ILE A 149 -21.66 16.05 -5.67
C ILE A 149 -20.60 16.43 -4.64
N ASP A 150 -20.81 17.56 -3.96
CA ASP A 150 -20.04 17.90 -2.76
C ASP A 150 -20.35 16.88 -1.65
N PRO A 151 -19.36 16.07 -1.20
CA PRO A 151 -19.59 15.04 -0.22
C PRO A 151 -19.80 15.60 1.19
N ARG A 152 -19.46 16.88 1.45
CA ARG A 152 -19.57 17.47 2.78
C ARG A 152 -21.03 17.56 3.21
N GLY A 153 -21.29 17.11 4.43
CA GLY A 153 -22.64 16.99 5.00
C GLY A 153 -23.35 15.67 4.68
N LEU A 154 -22.86 14.86 3.74
CA LEU A 154 -23.46 13.56 3.46
C LEU A 154 -23.20 12.56 4.60
N ASP A 155 -24.17 11.69 4.82
CA ASP A 155 -24.07 10.54 5.73
C ASP A 155 -23.09 9.50 5.15
N VAL A 156 -22.21 8.95 5.99
CA VAL A 156 -21.23 7.94 5.61
C VAL A 156 -21.67 6.58 6.14
N GLN A 157 -22.02 5.67 5.24
CA GLN A 157 -22.61 4.39 5.56
C GLN A 157 -21.63 3.24 5.27
N GLY A 158 -21.47 2.34 6.24
CA GLY A 158 -20.72 1.11 6.02
C GLY A 158 -21.49 0.09 5.16
N PHE A 159 -20.88 -1.08 4.94
CA PHE A 159 -21.41 -2.18 4.15
C PHE A 159 -22.83 -2.62 4.56
N ASN A 160 -23.14 -2.50 5.84
CA ASN A 160 -24.45 -2.83 6.41
C ASN A 160 -25.48 -1.69 6.31
N ASN A 161 -25.22 -0.65 5.53
CA ASN A 161 -26.04 0.57 5.39
C ASN A 161 -26.32 1.28 6.72
N ILE A 162 -25.49 1.05 7.73
CA ILE A 162 -25.55 1.76 9.01
C ILE A 162 -24.56 2.91 8.95
N SER A 163 -25.01 4.09 9.36
CA SER A 163 -24.18 5.29 9.48
C SER A 163 -23.01 5.06 10.44
N GLY A 164 -21.81 5.38 9.97
CA GLY A 164 -20.60 5.51 10.78
C GLY A 164 -20.31 6.94 11.19
N GLY A 165 -21.02 7.93 10.63
CA GLY A 165 -20.77 9.35 10.84
C GLY A 165 -21.17 10.19 9.62
N SER A 166 -20.70 11.44 9.56
CA SER A 166 -20.91 12.32 8.42
C SER A 166 -19.60 12.90 7.90
N CYS A 167 -19.54 13.15 6.60
CA CYS A 167 -18.41 13.80 5.96
C CYS A 167 -18.39 15.30 6.36
N VAL A 168 -17.28 15.77 6.91
CA VAL A 168 -17.11 17.16 7.39
C VAL A 168 -16.11 17.96 6.59
N ASP A 169 -15.18 17.30 5.89
CA ASP A 169 -14.24 17.98 5.00
C ASP A 169 -13.72 17.03 3.90
N VAL A 170 -13.04 17.60 2.92
CA VAL A 170 -12.39 16.90 1.82
C VAL A 170 -10.91 17.20 1.86
N TRP A 171 -10.07 16.17 1.75
CA TRP A 171 -8.62 16.31 1.74
C TRP A 171 -8.09 16.11 0.33
N VAL A 172 -7.36 17.12 -0.14
CA VAL A 172 -6.89 17.25 -1.52
C VAL A 172 -5.37 17.11 -1.60
N ASP A 173 -4.90 16.63 -2.74
CA ASP A 173 -3.49 16.62 -3.11
C ASP A 173 -3.15 17.87 -3.91
N ARG A 174 -2.34 18.76 -3.32
CA ARG A 174 -1.90 20.00 -3.95
C ARG A 174 -1.02 19.81 -5.17
N SER A 175 -0.34 18.67 -5.29
CA SER A 175 0.57 18.42 -6.41
C SER A 175 -0.16 17.88 -7.64
N GLU A 176 -1.24 17.12 -7.42
CA GLU A 176 -1.92 16.36 -8.48
C GLU A 176 -3.36 16.83 -8.75
N HIS A 177 -3.89 17.78 -7.97
CA HIS A 177 -5.25 18.32 -8.11
C HIS A 177 -6.35 17.25 -8.03
N ILE A 178 -6.25 16.35 -7.05
CA ILE A 178 -7.21 15.26 -6.83
C ILE A 178 -7.60 15.13 -5.35
N ILE A 179 -8.78 14.57 -5.09
CA ILE A 179 -9.22 14.19 -3.74
C ILE A 179 -8.52 12.89 -3.33
N ARG A 180 -7.94 12.88 -2.12
CA ARG A 180 -7.28 11.69 -1.54
C ARG A 180 -8.09 11.08 -0.41
N TYR A 181 -8.67 11.92 0.46
CA TYR A 181 -9.48 11.45 1.59
C TYR A 181 -10.73 12.31 1.77
N LEU A 182 -11.76 11.73 2.37
CA LEU A 182 -12.85 12.44 3.03
C LEU A 182 -12.62 12.41 4.53
N GLU A 183 -12.86 13.51 5.23
CA GLU A 183 -12.82 13.55 6.69
C GLU A 183 -14.21 13.25 7.24
N VAL A 184 -14.29 12.24 8.09
CA VAL A 184 -15.55 11.77 8.66
C VAL A 184 -15.56 12.05 10.15
N LYS A 185 -16.58 12.78 10.59
CA LYS A 185 -16.90 12.89 12.01
C LYS A 185 -17.77 11.69 12.39
N THR A 186 -17.20 10.78 13.17
CA THR A 186 -17.87 9.55 13.57
C THR A 186 -18.98 9.81 14.58
N SER A 187 -19.89 8.85 14.75
CA SER A 187 -20.99 8.94 15.73
C SER A 187 -20.51 9.12 17.18
N GLY A 188 -19.33 8.59 17.52
CA GLY A 188 -18.64 8.80 18.80
C GLY A 188 -17.85 10.13 18.89
N GLY A 189 -17.82 10.92 17.81
CA GLY A 189 -17.22 12.25 17.78
C GLY A 189 -15.75 12.30 17.36
N LYS A 190 -15.14 11.18 16.97
CA LYS A 190 -13.77 11.15 16.41
C LYS A 190 -13.78 11.76 15.00
N GLN A 191 -12.65 12.32 14.60
CA GLN A 191 -12.41 12.72 13.20
C GLN A 191 -11.42 11.75 12.58
N VAL A 192 -11.86 11.02 11.57
CA VAL A 192 -11.10 9.97 10.90
C VAL A 192 -11.04 10.24 9.40
N LEU A 193 -10.00 9.78 8.74
CA LEU A 193 -9.87 9.92 7.29
C LEU A 193 -10.38 8.65 6.60
N LEU A 194 -11.19 8.84 5.57
CA LEU A 194 -11.72 7.80 4.69
C LEU A 194 -11.04 7.95 3.32
N PRO A 195 -10.22 6.99 2.86
CA PRO A 195 -9.59 7.08 1.55
C PRO A 195 -10.64 7.11 0.43
N PHE A 196 -10.49 8.06 -0.50
CA PHE A 196 -11.50 8.35 -1.52
C PHE A 196 -11.78 7.16 -2.45
N ASN A 197 -10.78 6.29 -2.68
CA ASN A 197 -10.92 5.06 -3.47
C ASN A 197 -11.80 3.98 -2.80
N PHE A 198 -12.16 4.13 -1.52
CA PHE A 198 -13.16 3.31 -0.84
C PHE A 198 -14.56 3.94 -0.83
N CYS A 199 -14.71 5.15 -1.35
CA CYS A 199 -15.97 5.88 -1.37
C CYS A 199 -16.76 5.57 -2.63
N ARG A 200 -18.05 5.27 -2.46
CA ARG A 200 -19.05 5.40 -3.51
C ARG A 200 -19.99 6.56 -3.15
N ILE A 201 -19.78 7.70 -3.78
CA ILE A 201 -20.61 8.89 -3.59
C ILE A 201 -21.94 8.67 -4.32
N LYS A 202 -23.04 8.76 -3.57
CA LYS A 202 -24.42 8.76 -4.06
C LYS A 202 -25.02 10.13 -3.80
N LYS A 203 -26.25 10.35 -4.26
CA LYS A 203 -26.97 11.63 -4.08
C LYS A 203 -27.25 11.98 -2.62
N ASP A 204 -27.41 10.98 -1.78
CA ASP A 204 -27.89 11.10 -0.39
C ASP A 204 -26.89 10.59 0.65
N CYS A 205 -25.92 9.78 0.25
CA CYS A 205 -24.91 9.24 1.15
C CYS A 205 -23.59 8.91 0.46
N ILE A 206 -22.58 8.64 1.28
CA ILE A 206 -21.30 8.05 0.88
C ILE A 206 -21.33 6.59 1.36
N SER A 207 -21.32 5.66 0.43
CA SER A 207 -21.35 4.23 0.72
C SER A 207 -19.92 3.67 0.75
N VAL A 208 -19.59 2.93 1.81
CA VAL A 208 -18.27 2.34 2.05
C VAL A 208 -18.42 0.84 2.22
N GLU A 209 -18.00 0.09 1.20
CA GLU A 209 -18.17 -1.36 1.17
C GLU A 209 -17.15 -2.08 2.06
N SER A 210 -16.00 -1.47 2.38
CA SER A 210 -14.91 -2.18 3.07
C SER A 210 -15.20 -2.47 4.54
N ILE A 211 -15.97 -1.65 5.26
CA ILE A 211 -16.16 -1.79 6.72
C ILE A 211 -17.64 -1.61 7.11
N LEU A 212 -18.01 -2.07 8.31
CA LEU A 212 -19.33 -1.85 8.92
C LEU A 212 -19.41 -0.45 9.56
N GLY A 213 -20.62 0.12 9.66
CA GLY A 213 -20.82 1.46 10.22
C GLY A 213 -20.17 1.68 11.60
N LYS A 214 -20.27 0.70 12.51
CA LYS A 214 -19.64 0.80 13.85
C LYS A 214 -18.10 0.76 13.83
N GLN A 215 -17.49 0.23 12.77
CA GLN A 215 -16.03 0.07 12.69
C GLN A 215 -15.31 1.37 12.36
N PHE A 216 -16.02 2.43 11.94
CA PHE A 216 -15.44 3.75 11.77
C PHE A 216 -14.80 4.29 13.07
N GLU A 217 -15.28 3.86 14.23
CA GLU A 217 -14.69 4.21 15.53
C GLU A 217 -13.29 3.63 15.76
N ASN A 218 -12.89 2.63 14.98
CA ASN A 218 -11.62 1.92 15.12
C ASN A 218 -10.60 2.33 14.05
N VAL A 219 -10.96 3.24 13.14
CA VAL A 219 -10.04 3.77 12.13
C VAL A 219 -8.87 4.45 12.83
N PRO A 220 -7.61 4.17 12.44
CA PRO A 220 -6.44 4.84 13.00
C PRO A 220 -6.54 6.36 12.90
N LEU A 221 -6.23 7.04 14.00
CA LEU A 221 -6.22 8.50 14.05
C LEU A 221 -4.95 9.07 13.42
N HIS A 222 -5.09 10.28 12.90
CA HIS A 222 -3.99 11.12 12.47
C HIS A 222 -3.74 12.21 13.54
N LYS A 223 -2.49 12.58 13.76
CA LYS A 223 -2.11 13.45 14.89
C LYS A 223 -2.46 14.92 14.67
N ASN A 224 -2.31 15.39 13.44
CA ASN A 224 -2.47 16.80 13.10
C ASN A 224 -3.74 16.99 12.27
N PRO A 225 -4.69 17.86 12.67
CA PRO A 225 -5.92 18.03 11.90
C PRO A 225 -5.70 18.59 10.50
N ASN A 226 -4.53 19.12 10.16
CA ASN A 226 -4.29 19.83 8.90
C ASN A 226 -3.29 19.13 7.96
N THR A 227 -2.81 17.95 8.32
CA THR A 227 -1.93 17.14 7.47
C THR A 227 -1.88 15.69 7.95
N VAL A 228 -1.40 14.78 7.11
CA VAL A 228 -1.27 13.36 7.40
C VAL A 228 0.15 12.90 7.06
N THR A 229 0.76 12.07 7.90
CA THR A 229 2.10 11.53 7.63
C THR A 229 2.06 10.32 6.70
N LEU A 230 3.17 10.03 6.00
CA LEU A 230 3.27 8.84 5.15
C LEU A 230 2.95 7.55 5.92
N LEU A 231 3.26 7.50 7.23
CA LEU A 231 2.92 6.37 8.10
C LEU A 231 1.42 6.34 8.47
N GLU A 232 0.83 7.50 8.74
CA GLU A 232 -0.61 7.58 9.02
C GLU A 232 -1.43 7.20 7.79
N GLU A 233 -1.03 7.65 6.59
CA GLU A 233 -1.64 7.25 5.31
C GLU A 233 -1.66 5.73 5.15
N GLU A 234 -0.53 5.06 5.41
CA GLU A 234 -0.39 3.61 5.37
C GLU A 234 -1.35 2.91 6.36
N LYS A 235 -1.36 3.34 7.62
CA LYS A 235 -2.21 2.74 8.67
C LYS A 235 -3.69 2.90 8.37
N ILE A 236 -4.10 4.08 7.92
CA ILE A 236 -5.48 4.38 7.57
C ILE A 236 -5.90 3.51 6.37
N MET A 237 -5.13 3.50 5.29
CA MET A 237 -5.42 2.70 4.10
C MET A 237 -5.49 1.21 4.44
N ALA A 238 -4.54 0.71 5.23
CA ALA A 238 -4.49 -0.68 5.64
C ALA A 238 -5.70 -1.08 6.50
N PHE A 239 -6.23 -0.22 7.37
CA PHE A 239 -7.45 -0.53 8.11
C PHE A 239 -8.65 -0.79 7.19
N TYR A 240 -8.84 0.04 6.16
CA TYR A 240 -9.91 -0.19 5.17
C TYR A 240 -9.61 -1.40 4.28
N GLY A 241 -8.34 -1.64 3.93
CA GLY A 241 -7.87 -2.86 3.25
C GLY A 241 -8.21 -4.12 4.05
N ALA A 242 -7.95 -4.11 5.36
CA ALA A 242 -8.27 -5.18 6.29
C ALA A 242 -9.76 -5.53 6.23
N GLY A 243 -10.63 -4.52 6.20
CA GLY A 243 -12.07 -4.67 6.15
C GLY A 243 -12.56 -5.52 4.98
N THR A 244 -11.88 -5.47 3.83
CA THR A 244 -12.25 -6.24 2.63
C THR A 244 -12.29 -7.76 2.86
N LEU A 245 -11.54 -8.25 3.85
CA LEU A 245 -11.51 -9.67 4.23
C LEU A 245 -11.98 -9.90 5.68
N MET A 246 -11.73 -8.96 6.59
CA MET A 246 -11.85 -9.16 8.04
C MET A 246 -12.96 -8.34 8.71
N ALA A 247 -13.73 -7.53 7.97
CA ALA A 247 -14.79 -6.71 8.57
C ALA A 247 -15.89 -7.55 9.26
N PHE A 248 -16.19 -8.75 8.75
CA PHE A 248 -17.11 -9.70 9.38
C PHE A 248 -16.82 -11.13 8.92
N PRO A 249 -17.18 -12.16 9.72
CA PRO A 249 -16.69 -13.54 9.52
C PRO A 249 -16.92 -14.10 8.11
N LYS A 250 -18.10 -13.87 7.53
CA LYS A 250 -18.49 -14.41 6.23
C LYS A 250 -17.58 -13.99 5.07
N ARG A 251 -16.79 -12.90 5.18
CA ARG A 251 -15.84 -12.50 4.13
C ARG A 251 -14.61 -13.40 4.01
N ARG A 252 -14.29 -14.15 5.06
CA ARG A 252 -13.15 -15.08 5.08
C ARG A 252 -13.51 -16.48 4.57
N GLU A 253 -14.79 -16.75 4.42
CA GLU A 253 -15.31 -18.04 3.99
C GLU A 253 -15.41 -18.13 2.47
N SER A 254 -15.53 -19.37 1.98
CA SER A 254 -15.89 -19.62 0.59
C SER A 254 -17.17 -18.88 0.20
N VAL A 255 -17.20 -18.37 -1.04
CA VAL A 255 -18.39 -17.70 -1.59
C VAL A 255 -19.51 -18.70 -1.91
N LEU A 256 -19.15 -19.97 -2.10
CA LEU A 256 -20.03 -21.10 -2.39
C LEU A 256 -20.12 -22.04 -1.18
#